data_AF-A0A9X5RFA9-F1
#
_entry.id   AF-A0A9X5RFA9-F1
#
_cell.length_a   1.000
_cell.length_b   1.000
_cell.length_c   1.000
_cell.angle_alpha   90.00
_cell.angle_beta   90.00
_cell.angle_gamma   90.00
#
_symmetry.space_group_name_H-M   'P 1'
#
loop_
_entity.id
_entity.type
_entity.pdbx_description
1 polymer ?
#
loop_
_entity_poly.entity_id
_entity_poly.type
_entity_poly.pdbx_seq_one_letter_code
_entity_poly.pdbx_strand_id
1 'polypeptide(L)'
;MIFEISRTILHYSLHFLAPILLGYLFWGKNWKMASLLMIGTMAIDIDHLLATPIFDPNRCSVGFHPLHTVWAALIYLAIWFLPSWKLKAIAVGCLFHLFTDSVDCYLGGLKPHLTITMSCDKNDFISDLNNNLVVQK
;
A
#
# COMPACT_ATOMS: atom_id res chain seq x y z
N MET A 1 -9.08 -11.09 -11.82
CA MET A 1 -8.74 -12.23 -10.93
C MET A 1 -7.23 -12.36 -10.72
N ILE A 2 -6.44 -12.59 -11.78
CA ILE A 2 -4.96 -12.71 -11.68
C ILE A 2 -4.31 -11.44 -11.11
N PHE A 3 -4.75 -10.26 -11.57
CA PHE A 3 -4.23 -8.98 -11.08
C PHE A 3 -4.42 -8.80 -9.56
N GLU A 4 -5.63 -9.04 -9.03
CA GLU A 4 -5.89 -8.94 -7.58
C GLU A 4 -5.03 -9.91 -6.76
N ILE A 5 -4.86 -11.15 -7.24
CA ILE A 5 -3.99 -12.14 -6.58
C ILE A 5 -2.54 -11.63 -6.56
N SER A 6 -2.05 -11.08 -7.69
CA SER A 6 -0.70 -10.54 -7.77
C SER A 6 -0.50 -9.34 -6.84
N ARG A 7 -1.49 -8.45 -6.73
CA ARG A 7 -1.48 -7.28 -5.85
C ARG A 7 -1.38 -7.72 -4.38
N THR A 8 -2.24 -8.64 -3.96
CA THR A 8 -2.25 -9.18 -2.59
C THR A 8 -0.94 -9.89 -2.25
N ILE A 9 -0.41 -10.71 -3.17
CA ILE A 9 0.88 -11.38 -2.98
C ILE A 9 1.99 -10.33 -2.81
N LEU A 10 2.03 -9.32 -3.67
CA LEU A 10 3.03 -8.27 -3.60
C LEU A 10 2.95 -7.49 -2.29
N HIS A 11 1.74 -7.07 -1.89
CA HIS A 11 1.50 -6.31 -0.66
C HIS A 11 2.01 -7.06 0.58
N TYR A 12 1.58 -8.31 0.77
CA TYR A 12 2.05 -9.10 1.92
C TYR A 12 3.54 -9.48 1.82
N SER A 13 4.06 -9.73 0.62
CA SER A 13 5.49 -10.01 0.45
C SER A 13 6.34 -8.79 0.83
N LEU A 14 5.90 -7.59 0.47
CA LEU A 14 6.57 -6.36 0.87
C LEU A 14 6.47 -6.15 2.39
N HIS A 15 5.31 -6.32 3.01
CA HIS A 15 5.18 -6.16 4.46
C HIS A 15 5.98 -7.16 5.30
N PHE A 16 6.20 -8.39 4.82
CA PHE A 16 6.88 -9.42 5.64
C PHE A 16 8.28 -9.82 5.16
N LEU A 17 8.50 -10.00 3.85
CA LEU A 17 9.79 -10.45 3.32
C LEU A 17 10.78 -9.30 3.14
N ALA A 18 10.31 -8.14 2.69
CA ALA A 18 11.21 -7.01 2.45
C ALA A 18 11.85 -6.47 3.74
N PRO A 19 11.16 -6.35 4.90
CA PRO A 19 11.81 -6.03 6.18
C PRO A 19 12.96 -6.96 6.56
N ILE A 20 12.85 -8.25 6.27
CA ILE A 20 13.92 -9.21 6.53
C ILE A 20 15.14 -8.89 5.66
N LEU A 21 14.92 -8.63 4.37
CA LEU A 21 15.97 -8.23 3.44
C LEU A 21 16.62 -6.90 3.85
N LEU A 22 15.83 -5.88 4.19
CA LEU A 22 16.33 -4.60 4.67
C LEU A 22 17.16 -4.76 5.95
N GLY A 23 16.70 -5.60 6.88
CA GLY A 23 17.40 -5.85 8.14
C GLY A 23 18.76 -6.51 7.87
N TYR A 24 18.78 -7.49 6.96
CA TYR A 24 19.99 -8.17 6.51
C TYR A 24 20.99 -7.23 5.86
N LEU A 25 20.54 -6.35 4.97
CA LEU A 25 21.41 -5.44 4.21
C LEU A 25 21.98 -4.29 5.08
N PHE A 26 21.19 -3.72 5.99
CA PHE A 26 21.55 -2.46 6.66
C PHE A 26 22.00 -2.60 8.13
N TRP A 27 21.67 -3.70 8.83
CA TRP A 27 21.98 -3.86 10.28
C TRP A 27 23.05 -4.89 10.62
N GLY A 28 23.66 -5.53 9.62
CA GLY A 28 24.81 -6.41 9.79
C GLY A 28 24.57 -7.48 10.86
N LYS A 29 25.38 -7.50 11.93
CA LYS A 29 25.25 -8.49 13.03
C LYS A 29 23.89 -8.47 13.73
N ASN A 30 23.21 -7.32 13.74
CA ASN A 30 21.92 -7.14 14.41
C ASN A 30 20.72 -7.37 13.47
N TRP A 31 20.94 -7.88 12.26
CA TRP A 31 19.90 -7.97 11.22
C TRP A 31 18.62 -8.66 11.68
N LYS A 32 18.73 -9.74 12.48
CA LYS A 32 17.56 -10.46 13.00
C LYS A 32 16.68 -9.56 13.86
N MET A 33 17.30 -8.82 14.78
CA MET A 33 16.58 -7.91 15.66
C MET A 33 15.99 -6.73 14.87
N ALA A 34 16.75 -6.17 13.92
CA ALA A 34 16.23 -5.11 13.06
C ALA A 34 15.04 -5.57 12.21
N SER A 35 15.10 -6.79 11.66
CA SER A 35 14.00 -7.40 10.91
C SER A 35 12.77 -7.59 11.78
N LEU A 36 12.94 -8.10 13.01
CA LEU A 36 11.83 -8.25 13.97
C LEU A 36 11.22 -6.89 14.37
N LEU A 37 12.04 -5.87 14.55
CA LEU A 37 11.56 -4.51 14.85
C LEU A 37 10.74 -3.95 13.69
N MET A 38 11.21 -4.11 12.45
CA MET A 38 10.49 -3.66 11.25
C MET A 38 9.21 -4.46 10.99
N ILE A 39 9.21 -5.78 11.19
CA ILE A 39 7.96 -6.56 11.13
C ILE A 39 7.02 -6.13 12.26
N GLY A 40 7.55 -5.78 13.44
CA GLY A 40 6.76 -5.25 14.55
C GLY A 40 6.03 -3.94 14.22
N THR A 41 6.50 -3.16 13.23
CA THR A 41 5.83 -1.91 12.84
C THR A 41 4.51 -2.13 12.10
N MET A 42 4.17 -3.37 11.72
CA MET A 42 2.81 -3.70 11.29
C MET A 42 1.75 -3.34 12.34
N ALA A 43 2.16 -3.13 13.60
CA ALA A 43 1.28 -2.63 14.65
C ALA A 43 0.66 -1.25 14.35
N ILE A 44 1.18 -0.47 13.39
CA ILE A 44 0.54 0.80 13.00
C ILE A 44 -0.84 0.59 12.36
N ASP A 45 -1.08 -0.57 11.74
CA ASP A 45 -2.39 -0.97 11.18
C ASP A 45 -3.51 -1.06 12.22
N ILE A 46 -3.17 -1.06 13.52
CA ILE A 46 -4.19 -1.02 14.57
C ILE A 46 -5.07 0.23 14.45
N ASP A 47 -4.59 1.30 13.80
CA ASP A 47 -5.38 2.51 13.54
C ASP A 47 -6.54 2.27 12.55
N HIS A 48 -6.55 1.16 11.79
CA HIS A 48 -7.71 0.73 11.00
C HIS A 48 -8.96 0.49 11.84
N LEU A 49 -8.81 0.18 13.13
CA LEU A 49 -9.96 0.02 14.03
C LEU A 49 -10.72 1.33 14.27
N LEU A 50 -10.12 2.48 13.92
CA LEU A 50 -10.73 3.80 14.02
C LEU A 50 -11.53 4.19 12.76
N ALA A 51 -11.45 3.38 11.69
CA ALA A 51 -12.08 3.65 10.41
C ALA A 51 -13.48 3.03 10.28
N THR A 52 -14.36 3.69 9.52
CA THR A 52 -15.64 3.15 9.07
C THR A 52 -15.71 3.18 7.53
N PRO A 53 -15.83 2.04 6.83
CA PRO A 53 -15.83 0.66 7.36
C PRO A 53 -14.45 0.21 7.85
N ILE A 54 -14.42 -0.72 8.83
CA ILE A 54 -13.16 -1.22 9.43
C ILE A 54 -12.29 -1.92 8.37
N PHE A 55 -12.88 -2.70 7.46
CA PHE A 55 -12.16 -3.39 6.40
C PHE A 55 -12.81 -3.13 5.03
N ASP A 56 -12.02 -2.68 4.06
CA ASP A 56 -12.41 -2.48 2.68
C ASP A 56 -11.19 -2.76 1.78
N PRO A 57 -11.21 -3.81 0.95
CA PRO A 57 -10.08 -4.18 0.09
C PRO A 57 -9.89 -3.27 -1.14
N ASN A 58 -10.79 -2.31 -1.37
CA ASN A 58 -10.68 -1.37 -2.48
C ASN A 58 -10.33 0.07 -2.03
N ARG A 59 -10.23 0.33 -0.73
CA ARG A 59 -9.84 1.66 -0.23
C ARG A 59 -8.32 1.83 -0.24
N CYS A 60 -7.88 3.07 -0.39
CA CYS A 60 -6.50 3.42 -0.09
C CYS A 60 -6.34 3.70 1.42
N SER A 61 -5.42 2.99 2.08
CA SER A 61 -5.12 3.17 3.52
C SER A 61 -4.40 4.48 3.82
N VAL A 62 -3.58 4.96 2.88
CA VAL A 62 -2.77 6.19 3.01
C VAL A 62 -3.65 7.44 2.98
N GLY A 63 -3.51 8.28 3.99
CA GLY A 63 -4.31 9.51 4.18
C GLY A 63 -5.67 9.28 4.82
N PHE A 64 -6.11 8.03 4.98
CA PHE A 64 -7.40 7.68 5.58
C PHE A 64 -7.29 7.46 7.10
N HIS A 65 -6.16 6.94 7.59
CA HIS A 65 -5.95 6.64 9.00
C HIS A 65 -4.88 7.55 9.62
N PRO A 66 -4.97 7.87 10.93
CA PRO A 66 -4.06 8.82 11.57
C PRO A 66 -2.56 8.49 11.41
N LEU A 67 -2.17 7.22 11.53
CA LEU A 67 -0.78 6.78 11.43
C LEU A 67 -0.32 6.57 9.98
N HIS A 68 -1.26 6.58 9.04
CA HIS A 68 -1.02 6.46 7.60
C HIS A 68 -1.07 7.82 6.89
N THR A 69 -0.77 8.91 7.60
CA THR A 69 -0.76 10.26 7.03
C THR A 69 0.65 10.71 6.63
N VAL A 70 0.72 11.72 5.75
CA VAL A 70 1.98 12.43 5.45
C VAL A 70 2.61 13.00 6.73
N TRP A 71 1.79 13.44 7.69
CA TRP A 71 2.26 13.92 8.99
C TRP A 71 2.93 12.82 9.81
N ALA A 72 2.34 11.62 9.84
CA ALA A 72 2.96 10.46 10.47
C ALA A 72 4.29 10.08 9.79
N ALA A 73 4.36 10.12 8.46
CA ALA A 73 5.59 9.89 7.71
C ALA A 73 6.72 10.87 8.11
N LEU A 74 6.40 12.16 8.28
CA LEU A 74 7.36 13.15 8.76
C LEU A 74 7.87 12.85 10.18
N ILE A 75 6.99 12.37 11.06
CA ILE A 75 7.38 11.94 12.42
C ILE A 75 8.32 10.73 12.35
N TYR A 76 8.00 9.72 11.52
CA TYR A 76 8.88 8.55 11.34
C TYR A 76 10.24 8.96 10.77
N LEU A 77 10.26 9.89 9.82
CA LEU A 77 11.50 10.47 9.30
C LEU A 77 12.28 11.23 10.39
N ALA A 78 11.61 11.96 11.27
CA ALA A 78 12.27 12.61 12.41
C ALA A 78 12.89 11.59 13.39
N ILE A 79 12.18 10.49 13.68
CA ILE A 79 12.69 9.39 14.53
C ILE A 79 13.96 8.78 13.91
N TRP A 80 14.05 8.70 12.58
CA TRP A 80 15.21 8.16 11.88
C TRP A 80 16.51 8.95 12.15
N PHE A 81 16.43 10.26 12.42
CA PHE A 81 17.61 11.07 12.74
C PHE A 81 18.17 10.81 14.15
N LEU A 82 17.46 10.06 15.00
CA LEU A 82 17.95 9.73 16.34
C LEU A 82 19.14 8.77 16.29
N PRO A 83 20.10 8.86 17.24
CA PRO A 83 21.34 8.08 17.20
C PRO A 83 21.17 6.58 17.47
N SER A 84 20.00 6.14 17.96
CA SER A 84 19.73 4.74 18.29
C SER A 84 19.46 3.91 17.04
N TRP A 85 20.28 2.89 16.79
CA TRP A 85 20.08 1.97 15.67
C TRP A 85 18.74 1.23 15.72
N LYS A 86 18.16 1.02 16.92
CA LYS A 86 16.84 0.39 17.09
C LYS A 86 15.73 1.33 16.61
N LEU A 87 15.81 2.61 16.98
CA LEU A 87 14.85 3.63 16.55
C LEU A 87 14.93 3.85 15.04
N LYS A 88 16.14 3.79 14.46
CA LYS A 88 16.30 3.79 13.00
C LYS A 88 15.61 2.61 12.33
N ALA A 89 15.69 1.41 12.91
CA ALA A 89 15.01 0.23 12.37
C ALA A 89 13.49 0.40 12.43
N ILE A 90 12.95 0.90 13.56
CA ILE A 90 11.53 1.21 13.70
C ILE A 90 11.09 2.28 12.68
N ALA A 91 11.85 3.37 12.54
CA ALA A 91 11.55 4.42 11.59
C ALA A 91 11.53 3.91 10.14
N VAL A 92 12.54 3.11 9.75
CA VAL A 92 12.57 2.48 8.42
C VAL A 92 11.40 1.52 8.25
N GLY A 93 11.04 0.73 9.28
CA GLY A 93 9.88 -0.15 9.27
C GLY A 93 8.58 0.61 9.01
N CYS A 94 8.31 1.67 9.77
CA CYS A 94 7.11 2.49 9.58
C CYS A 94 7.09 3.17 8.21
N LEU A 95 8.20 3.75 7.76
CA LEU A 95 8.28 4.38 6.44
C LEU A 95 8.09 3.37 5.30
N PHE A 96 8.67 2.18 5.43
CA PHE A 96 8.54 1.12 4.44
C PHE A 96 7.13 0.51 4.42
N HIS A 97 6.48 0.46 5.59
CA HIS A 97 5.07 0.10 5.70
C HIS A 97 4.19 1.09 4.91
N LEU A 98 4.34 2.40 5.15
CA LEU A 98 3.61 3.44 4.40
C LEU A 98 3.90 3.38 2.89
N PHE A 99 5.15 3.08 2.52
CA PHE A 99 5.52 2.87 1.12
C PHE A 99 4.77 1.68 0.51
N THR A 100 4.72 0.55 1.22
CA THR A 100 4.01 -0.66 0.77
C THR A 100 2.52 -0.42 0.57
N ASP A 101 1.90 0.32 1.49
CA ASP A 101 0.49 0.73 1.37
C ASP A 101 0.27 1.69 0.21
N SER A 102 1.20 2.61 -0.03
CA SER A 102 1.15 3.52 -1.18
C SER A 102 1.21 2.76 -2.51
N VAL A 103 2.04 1.71 -2.57
CA VAL A 103 2.11 0.81 -3.74
C VAL A 103 0.78 0.07 -3.93
N ASP A 104 0.17 -0.44 -2.86
CA ASP A 104 -1.15 -1.09 -2.95
C ASP A 104 -2.24 -0.11 -3.40
N CYS A 105 -2.25 1.12 -2.88
CA CYS A 105 -3.15 2.19 -3.33
C CYS A 105 -2.99 2.49 -4.82
N TYR A 106 -1.75 2.58 -5.30
CA TYR A 106 -1.47 2.84 -6.70
C TYR A 106 -1.95 1.68 -7.60
N LEU A 107 -1.65 0.43 -7.23
CA LEU A 107 -2.09 -0.75 -7.96
C LEU A 107 -3.62 -0.95 -7.89
N GLY A 108 -4.24 -0.65 -6.76
CA GLY A 108 -5.69 -0.64 -6.59
C GLY A 108 -6.38 0.42 -7.46
N GLY A 109 -5.79 1.61 -7.56
CA GLY A 109 -6.25 2.69 -8.42
C GLY A 109 -6.14 2.40 -9.93
N LEU A 110 -5.26 1.49 -10.35
CA LEU A 110 -5.15 1.04 -11.75
C LEU A 110 -6.27 0.05 -12.17
N LYS A 111 -6.99 -0.54 -11.20
CA LYS A 111 -8.09 -1.51 -11.41
C LYS A 111 -9.21 -1.01 -12.34
N PRO A 112 -9.76 0.22 -12.21
CA PRO A 112 -10.79 0.71 -13.13
C PRO A 112 -10.31 0.78 -14.58
N HIS A 113 -9.06 1.18 -14.82
CA HIS A 113 -8.56 1.36 -16.18
C HIS A 113 -8.21 0.02 -16.88
N LEU A 114 -7.76 -0.98 -16.11
CA LEU A 114 -7.46 -2.32 -16.65
C LEU A 114 -8.73 -3.15 -16.90
N THR A 115 -9.76 -2.95 -16.08
CA THR A 115 -11.08 -3.62 -16.27
C THR A 115 -11.75 -3.14 -17.56
N ILE A 116 -11.59 -1.88 -17.94
CA ILE A 116 -12.09 -1.34 -19.22
C ILE A 116 -11.36 -1.98 -20.42
N THR A 117 -10.06 -2.26 -20.31
CA THR A 117 -9.29 -2.89 -21.41
C THR A 117 -9.54 -4.39 -21.58
N MET A 118 -10.10 -5.07 -20.57
CA MET A 118 -10.41 -6.49 -20.60
C MET A 118 -11.91 -6.80 -20.69
N SER A 119 -12.76 -5.78 -20.60
CA SER A 119 -14.17 -5.88 -20.93
C SER A 119 -14.34 -5.60 -22.43
N CYS A 120 -14.23 -6.63 -23.27
CA CYS A 120 -14.99 -6.64 -24.52
C CYS A 120 -16.46 -6.78 -24.15
N ASP A 121 -17.06 -5.73 -23.57
CA ASP A 121 -18.51 -5.65 -23.43
C ASP A 121 -19.07 -5.14 -24.76
N LYS A 122 -19.79 -6.02 -25.44
CA LYS A 122 -20.52 -5.70 -26.67
C LYS A 122 -21.55 -4.58 -26.44
N ASN A 123 -21.92 -4.31 -25.18
CA ASN A 123 -22.91 -3.31 -24.82
C ASN A 123 -22.36 -1.87 -24.77
N ASP A 124 -21.07 -1.68 -24.50
CA ASP A 124 -20.45 -0.33 -24.56
C ASP A 124 -20.32 0.16 -26.02
N PHE A 125 -20.15 -0.76 -26.97
CA PHE A 125 -20.17 -0.40 -28.40
C PHE A 125 -21.58 0.00 -28.87
N ILE A 126 -22.63 -0.62 -28.33
CA ILE A 126 -24.02 -0.30 -28.70
C ILE A 126 -24.50 1.02 -28.05
N SER A 127 -24.05 1.33 -26.83
CA SER A 127 -24.38 2.60 -26.17
C SER A 127 -23.70 3.80 -26.86
N ASP A 128 -22.45 3.65 -27.29
CA ASP A 128 -21.75 4.67 -28.09
C ASP A 128 -22.30 4.80 -29.52
N LEU A 129 -22.76 3.71 -30.16
CA LEU A 129 -23.46 3.81 -31.46
C LEU A 129 -24.79 4.55 -31.34
N ASN A 130 -25.58 4.28 -30.29
CA ASN A 130 -26.87 4.94 -30.09
C ASN A 130 -26.71 6.42 -29.78
N ASN A 131 -25.73 6.81 -28.96
CA ASN A 131 -25.47 8.21 -28.67
C ASN A 131 -24.97 8.99 -29.89
N ASN A 132 -24.16 8.39 -30.76
CA ASN A 132 -23.71 9.04 -31.99
C ASN A 132 -24.81 9.13 -33.07
N LEU A 133 -25.80 8.23 -33.07
CA LEU A 133 -26.97 8.31 -33.96
C LEU A 133 -28.00 9.35 -33.50
N VAL A 134 -28.12 9.61 -32.19
CA VAL A 134 -29.02 10.63 -31.65
C VAL A 134 -28.50 12.06 -31.89
N VAL A 135 -27.18 12.24 -32.00
CA VAL A 135 -26.56 13.56 -32.25
C VAL A 135 -26.60 13.97 -33.73
N GLN A 136 -26.90 13.05 -34.65
CA GLN A 136 -26.94 13.31 -36.10
C GLN A 136 -28.38 13.45 -36.67
N LYS A 137 -29.39 13.72 -35.84
CA LYS A 137 -30.77 13.97 -36.30
C LYS A 137 -31.27 15.36 -35.89
#